data_AF-A0A9W6N289-F1
#
_entry.id   AF-A0A9W6N289-F1
#
_cell.length_a   1.000
_cell.length_b   1.000
_cell.length_c   1.000
_cell.angle_alpha   90.00
_cell.angle_beta   90.00
_cell.angle_gamma   90.00
#
_symmetry.space_group_name_H-M   'P 1'
#
loop_
_entity.id
_entity.type
_entity.pdbx_description
1 polymer ?
#
loop_
_entity_poly.entity_id
_entity_poly.type
_entity_poly.pdbx_seq_one_letter_code
_entity_poly.pdbx_strand_id
1 'polypeptide(L)' 'MEDYKALLERMKAAQIELLAAAAKARTLPSEGALRKIADLEVAIGALEHLIDDGALEPA' A
#
# COMPACT_ATOMS: atom_id res chain seq x y z
N MET A 1 1.13 0.55 -17.65
CA MET A 1 2.25 0.72 -16.69
C MET A 1 2.04 1.95 -15.79
N GLU A 2 1.63 3.10 -16.35
CA GLU A 2 1.31 4.32 -15.58
C GLU A 2 0.16 4.10 -14.57
N ASP A 3 -0.88 3.36 -14.95
CA ASP A 3 -2.01 3.02 -14.05
C ASP A 3 -1.60 2.24 -12.81
N TYR A 4 -0.63 1.31 -12.95
CA TYR A 4 -0.10 0.52 -11.84
C TYR A 4 0.73 1.37 -10.89
N LYS A 5 1.54 2.29 -11.42
CA LYS A 5 2.29 3.26 -10.60
C LYS A 5 1.32 4.18 -9.85
N ALA A 6 0.29 4.68 -10.53
CA ALA A 6 -0.73 5.50 -9.88
C ALA A 6 -1.52 4.74 -8.80
N LEU A 7 -1.79 3.44 -9.01
CA LEU A 7 -2.39 2.59 -7.99
C LEU A 7 -1.45 2.39 -6.79
N LEU A 8 -0.17 2.12 -7.03
CA LEU A 8 0.85 1.95 -6.00
C LEU A 8 0.93 3.19 -5.09
N GLU A 9 0.96 4.39 -5.67
CA GLU A 9 0.96 5.63 -4.91
C GLU A 9 -0.29 5.80 -4.04
N ARG A 10 -1.48 5.46 -4.55
CA ARG A 10 -2.72 5.50 -3.76
C ARG A 10 -2.69 4.50 -2.60
N MET A 11 -2.16 3.31 -2.81
CA MET A 11 -2.06 2.29 -1.77
C MET A 11 -1.08 2.69 -0.67
N LYS A 12 0.10 3.23 -1.04
CA LYS A 12 1.07 3.80 -0.09
C LYS A 12 0.47 4.96 0.69
N ALA A 13 -0.24 5.87 0.02
CA ALA A 13 -0.93 6.97 0.67
C ALA A 13 -1.95 6.48 1.71
N ALA A 14 -2.77 5.48 1.38
CA ALA A 14 -3.73 4.90 2.31
C ALA A 14 -3.06 4.26 3.55
N GLN A 15 -1.94 3.57 3.36
CA GLN A 15 -1.15 3.02 4.49
C GLN A 15 -0.61 4.12 5.39
N ILE A 16 -0.04 5.17 4.80
CA ILE A 16 0.48 6.35 5.51
C ILE A 16 -0.63 7.03 6.32
N GLU A 17 -1.82 7.20 5.74
CA GLU A 17 -2.96 7.81 6.43
C GLU A 17 -3.36 7.03 7.69
N LEU A 18 -3.38 5.69 7.63
CA LEU A 18 -3.69 4.84 8.79
C LEU A 18 -2.65 5.01 9.91
N LEU A 19 -1.36 5.05 9.55
CA LEU A 19 -0.26 5.27 10.52
C LEU A 19 -0.29 6.70 11.09
N ALA A 20 -0.51 7.69 10.23
CA ALA A 20 -0.60 9.10 10.62
C ALA A 20 -1.79 9.35 11.55
N ALA A 21 -2.93 8.68 11.34
CA ALA A 21 -4.08 8.77 12.22
C ALA A 21 -3.75 8.29 13.65
N ALA A 22 -3.07 7.14 13.78
CA ALA A 22 -2.63 6.64 15.08
C ALA A 22 -1.60 7.58 15.75
N ALA A 23 -0.62 8.05 14.97
CA ALA A 23 0.39 8.99 15.45
C ALA A 23 -0.24 10.30 15.95
N LYS A 24 -1.19 10.88 15.20
CA LYS A 24 -1.93 12.10 15.56
C LYS A 24 -2.74 11.90 16.84
N ALA A 25 -3.32 10.71 17.03
CA ALA A 25 -4.04 10.35 18.25
C ALA A 25 -3.11 10.06 19.44
N ARG A 26 -1.78 9.99 19.23
CA ARG A 26 -0.78 9.54 20.22
C ARG A 26 -1.10 8.15 20.78
N THR A 27 -1.61 7.27 19.92
CA THR A 27 -1.92 5.88 20.24
C THR A 27 -1.23 4.94 19.26
N LEU A 28 -1.27 3.64 19.55
CA LEU A 28 -1.01 2.63 18.53
C LEU A 28 -2.18 2.54 17.54
N PRO A 29 -1.96 2.00 16.32
CA PRO A 29 -3.05 1.64 15.44
C PRO A 29 -3.96 0.60 16.13
N SER A 30 -5.27 0.70 15.92
CA SER A 30 -6.21 -0.32 16.40
C SER A 30 -5.96 -1.66 15.70
N GLU A 31 -6.46 -2.77 16.25
CA GLU A 31 -6.34 -4.10 15.60
C GLU A 31 -6.86 -4.07 14.15
N GLY A 32 -8.00 -3.41 13.93
CA GLY A 32 -8.55 -3.23 12.59
C GLY A 32 -7.66 -2.40 11.67
N ALA A 33 -6.95 -1.39 12.19
CA ALA A 33 -5.99 -0.62 11.42
C ALA A 33 -4.73 -1.45 11.11
N LEU A 34 -4.22 -2.22 12.07
CA LEU A 34 -3.08 -3.13 11.86
C LEU A 34 -3.39 -4.18 10.78
N ARG A 35 -4.59 -4.78 10.81
CA ARG A 35 -5.00 -5.75 9.79
C ARG A 35 -5.06 -5.12 8.39
N LYS A 36 -5.65 -3.93 8.28
CA LYS A 36 -5.67 -3.18 7.01
C LYS A 36 -4.27 -2.81 6.51
N ILE A 37 -3.35 -2.44 7.41
CA ILE A 37 -1.96 -2.17 7.05
C ILE A 37 -1.30 -3.44 6.50
N ALA A 38 -1.46 -4.57 7.17
CA ALA A 38 -0.92 -5.85 6.69
C ALA A 38 -1.46 -6.24 5.31
N ASP A 39 -2.77 -6.11 5.09
CA ASP A 39 -3.40 -6.37 3.79
C ASP A 39 -2.86 -5.43 2.70
N LEU A 40 -2.66 -4.14 3.03
CA LEU A 40 -2.05 -3.16 2.13
C LEU A 40 -0.60 -3.51 1.80
N GLU A 41 0.22 -3.93 2.77
CA GLU A 41 1.62 -4.30 2.55
C GLU A 41 1.77 -5.48 1.58
N VAL A 42 0.92 -6.51 1.72
CA VAL A 42 0.91 -7.65 0.80
C VAL A 42 0.60 -7.20 -0.63
N ALA A 43 -0.44 -6.38 -0.78
CA ALA A 43 -0.86 -5.93 -2.10
C ALA A 43 0.10 -4.90 -2.73
N ILE A 44 0.72 -4.03 -1.92
CA ILE A 44 1.80 -3.12 -2.35
C ILE A 44 2.98 -3.94 -2.86
N GLY A 45 3.45 -4.94 -2.10
CA GLY A 45 4.58 -5.77 -2.51
C GLY A 45 4.31 -6.53 -3.80
N ALA A 46 3.08 -7.05 -4.00
CA ALA A 46 2.68 -7.68 -5.25
C ALA A 46 2.70 -6.69 -6.42
N LEU A 47 2.23 -5.46 -6.22
CA LEU A 47 2.20 -4.42 -7.24
C LEU A 47 3.60 -3.89 -7.58
N GLU A 48 4.49 -3.77 -6.59
CA GLU A 48 5.90 -3.44 -6.79
C GLU A 48 6.59 -4.50 -7.65
N HIS A 49 6.40 -5.80 -7.34
CA HIS A 49 6.91 -6.88 -8.18
C HIS A 49 6.39 -6.80 -9.63
N LEU A 50 5.09 -6.55 -9.82
CA LEU A 50 4.51 -6.42 -11.17
C LEU A 50 5.10 -5.24 -11.96
N ILE A 51 5.44 -4.14 -11.29
CA ILE A 51 6.04 -2.96 -11.91
C ILE A 51 7.53 -3.21 -12.21
N ASP A 52 8.26 -3.85 -11.28
CA ASP A 52 9.69 -4.09 -11.36
C ASP A 52 10.04 -5.18 -12.38
N ASP A 53 9.27 -6.27 -12.41
CA ASP A 53 9.52 -7.41 -13.31
C ASP A 53 9.16 -7.11 -14.76
N GLY A 54 8.54 -5.96 -15.06
CA GLY A 54 8.00 -5.68 -16.39
C GLY A 54 7.02 -6.76 -16.86
N ALA A 55 6.45 -7.55 -15.93
CA ALA A 55 5.73 -8.81 -16.17
C ALA A 55 4.42 -8.68 -16.97
N LEU A 56 4.15 -7.48 -17.49
CA LEU A 56 3.04 -7.13 -18.37
C LEU A 56 3.55 -6.30 -19.57
N GLU A 57 4.68 -6.68 -20.17
CA GLU A 57 4.85 -6.40 -21.59
C GLU A 57 3.81 -7.24 -22.37
N PRO A 58 2.99 -6.63 -23.25
CA PRO A 58 2.11 -7.41 -24.10
C PRO A 58 2.97 -8.30 -25.00
N ALA A 59 2.67 -9.60 -25.00
CA ALA A 59 3.12 -10.50 -26.06
C ALA A 59 2.62 -10.03 -27.43
#